data_AF-A0A1F6QFE4-F1
#
_entry.id   AF-A0A1F6QFE4-F1
#
_cell.length_a   1.000
_cell.length_b   1.000
_cell.length_c   1.000
_cell.angle_alpha   90.00
_cell.angle_beta   90.00
_cell.angle_gamma   90.00
#
_symmetry.space_group_name_H-M   'P 1'
#
loop_
_entity.id
_entity.type
_entity.pdbx_description
1 polymer ?
#
loop_
_entity_poly.entity_id
_entity_poly.type
_entity_poly.pdbx_seq_one_letter_code
_entity_poly.pdbx_strand_id
1 'polypeptide(L)'
;MKIENNISAEELHREKQTSAVKQWDSYFLQTLLKEMRKTIPKSDLFGNSFAMNTFYDMLDKQIADNIAESGSLSMSQNLFKKMFKEQTQELQKKQIGEIYKKNSEI
;
A
#
# COMPACT_ATOMS: atom_id res chain seq x y z
N MET A 1 21.94 -18.90 25.57
CA MET A 1 22.11 -17.80 24.61
C MET A 1 20.75 -17.54 23.95
N LYS A 2 19.97 -16.59 24.46
CA LYS A 2 18.72 -16.14 23.84
C LYS A 2 18.98 -14.74 23.34
N ILE A 3 19.02 -14.57 22.02
CA ILE A 3 19.15 -13.27 21.38
C ILE A 3 17.73 -12.69 21.36
N GLU A 4 17.46 -11.75 22.26
CA GLU A 4 16.21 -11.00 22.25
C GLU A 4 16.26 -9.97 21.11
N ASN A 5 15.40 -10.16 20.11
CA ASN A 5 15.21 -9.24 19.00
C ASN A 5 14.57 -7.94 19.50
N ASN A 6 15.40 -6.93 19.78
CA ASN A 6 14.96 -5.58 20.08
C ASN A 6 14.83 -4.75 18.80
N ILE A 7 13.73 -4.94 18.07
CA ILE A 7 13.42 -4.14 16.87
C ILE A 7 13.02 -2.73 17.34
N SER A 8 13.75 -1.69 16.89
CA SER A 8 13.45 -0.28 17.18
C SER A 8 12.01 0.08 16.79
N ALA A 9 11.35 0.94 17.58
CA ALA A 9 9.99 1.41 17.32
C ALA A 9 9.82 2.05 15.93
N GLU A 10 10.89 2.66 15.41
CA GLU A 10 10.92 3.29 14.09
C GLU A 10 10.97 2.24 12.95
N GLU A 11 11.68 1.14 13.18
CA GLU A 11 11.76 0.00 12.27
C GLU A 11 10.39 -0.67 12.14
N LEU A 12 9.73 -0.92 13.28
CA LEU A 12 8.37 -1.47 13.35
C LEU A 12 7.35 -0.57 12.63
N HIS A 13 7.51 0.75 12.77
CA HIS A 13 6.62 1.71 12.11
C HIS A 13 6.80 1.68 10.58
N ARG A 14 8.04 1.66 10.09
CA ARG A 14 8.36 1.53 8.66
C ARG A 14 7.87 0.20 8.08
N GLU A 15 7.97 -0.88 8.82
CA GLU A 15 7.49 -2.20 8.39
C GLU A 15 5.96 -2.20 8.25
N LYS A 16 5.22 -1.71 9.25
CA LYS A 16 3.75 -1.60 9.19
C LYS A 16 3.29 -0.77 8.00
N GLN A 17 3.98 0.32 7.76
CA GLN A 17 3.73 1.22 6.65
C GLN A 17 3.95 0.57 5.29
N THR A 18 5.09 -0.09 5.12
CA THR A 18 5.43 -0.84 3.91
C THR A 18 4.41 -1.97 3.67
N SER A 19 4.00 -2.65 4.73
CA SER A 19 2.98 -3.69 4.68
C SER A 19 1.61 -3.14 4.25
N ALA A 20 1.17 -2.02 4.83
CA ALA A 20 -0.10 -1.37 4.46
C ALA A 20 -0.11 -0.94 2.99
N VAL A 21 1.01 -0.41 2.51
CA VAL A 21 1.23 -0.05 1.11
C VAL A 21 1.10 -1.27 0.19
N LYS A 22 1.78 -2.38 0.50
CA LYS A 22 1.72 -3.61 -0.30
C LYS A 22 0.30 -4.19 -0.35
N GLN A 23 -0.40 -4.17 0.78
CA GLN A 23 -1.80 -4.62 0.85
C GLN A 23 -2.72 -3.77 -0.01
N TRP A 24 -2.52 -2.45 -0.02
CA TRP A 24 -3.28 -1.54 -0.87
C TRP A 24 -3.00 -1.80 -2.36
N ASP A 25 -1.72 -1.94 -2.76
CA ASP A 25 -1.35 -2.23 -4.15
C ASP A 25 -1.97 -3.55 -4.62
N SER A 26 -1.89 -4.62 -3.81
CA SER A 26 -2.51 -5.91 -4.14
C SER A 26 -4.02 -5.76 -4.35
N TYR A 27 -4.73 -5.11 -3.41
CA TYR A 27 -6.17 -4.90 -3.55
C TYR A 27 -6.54 -4.08 -4.79
N PHE A 28 -5.80 -3.01 -5.05
CA PHE A 28 -6.02 -2.16 -6.21
C PHE A 28 -5.79 -2.91 -7.52
N LEU A 29 -4.67 -3.64 -7.63
CA LEU A 29 -4.33 -4.42 -8.81
C LEU A 29 -5.33 -5.55 -9.05
N GLN A 30 -5.76 -6.24 -7.99
CA GLN A 30 -6.82 -7.25 -8.10
C GLN A 30 -8.12 -6.64 -8.65
N THR A 31 -8.50 -5.47 -8.15
CA THR A 31 -9.68 -4.74 -8.62
C THR A 31 -9.52 -4.35 -10.09
N LEU A 32 -8.36 -3.82 -10.48
CA LEU A 32 -8.07 -3.44 -11.85
C LEU A 32 -8.16 -4.64 -12.81
N LEU A 33 -7.53 -5.77 -12.45
CA LEU A 33 -7.58 -7.02 -13.22
C LEU A 33 -9.01 -7.51 -13.41
N LYS A 34 -9.82 -7.45 -12.33
CA LYS A 34 -11.22 -7.82 -12.36
C LYS A 34 -12.05 -6.92 -13.28
N GLU A 35 -11.83 -5.60 -13.24
CA GLU A 35 -12.50 -4.67 -14.15
C GLU A 35 -12.08 -4.87 -15.61
N MET A 36 -10.79 -5.11 -15.87
CA MET A 36 -10.29 -5.45 -17.22
C MET A 36 -10.92 -6.75 -17.74
N ARG A 37 -11.09 -7.77 -16.89
CA ARG A 37 -11.71 -9.04 -17.28
C ARG A 37 -13.18 -8.86 -17.67
N LYS A 38 -13.91 -7.92 -17.05
CA LYS A 38 -15.30 -7.62 -17.41
C LYS A 38 -15.45 -7.10 -18.84
N THR A 39 -14.38 -6.55 -19.45
CA THR A 39 -14.42 -6.10 -20.84
C THR A 39 -14.26 -7.24 -21.86
N ILE A 40 -13.92 -8.45 -21.41
CA ILE A 40 -13.81 -9.63 -22.27
C ILE A 40 -15.23 -10.20 -22.50
N PRO A 41 -15.69 -10.32 -23.76
CA PRO A 41 -16.99 -10.89 -24.06
C PRO A 41 -17.12 -12.30 -23.49
N LYS A 42 -18.21 -12.54 -22.77
CA LYS A 42 -18.52 -13.87 -22.23
C LYS A 42 -19.00 -14.74 -23.37
N SER A 43 -18.29 -15.82 -23.66
CA SER A 43 -18.75 -16.85 -24.60
C SER A 43 -19.44 -17.97 -23.84
N ASP A 44 -20.41 -18.64 -24.47
CA ASP A 44 -21.10 -19.80 -23.90
C ASP A 44 -20.14 -20.94 -23.54
N LEU A 45 -18.95 -20.98 -24.15
CA LEU A 45 -17.92 -21.99 -23.92
C LEU A 45 -17.12 -21.78 -22.62
N PHE A 46 -16.89 -20.52 -22.21
CA PHE A 46 -16.16 -20.15 -20.99
C PHE A 46 -17.12 -19.67 -19.89
N GLY A 47 -18.28 -20.31 -19.80
CA GLY A 47 -19.46 -19.85 -19.07
C GLY A 47 -19.22 -19.31 -17.65
N ASN A 48 -20.18 -18.49 -17.20
CA ASN A 48 -20.29 -17.88 -15.86
C ASN A 48 -20.50 -18.92 -14.73
N SER A 49 -19.76 -20.02 -14.70
CA SER A 49 -19.86 -20.96 -13.60
C SER A 49 -19.27 -20.34 -12.33
N PHE A 50 -19.88 -20.66 -11.18
CA PHE A 50 -19.39 -20.23 -9.87
C PHE A 50 -17.92 -20.67 -9.64
N ALA A 51 -17.57 -21.87 -10.08
CA ALA A 51 -16.22 -22.41 -10.00
C ALA A 51 -15.22 -21.58 -10.81
N MET A 52 -15.58 -21.18 -12.04
CA MET A 52 -14.71 -20.37 -12.89
C MET A 52 -14.52 -18.96 -12.33
N ASN A 53 -15.58 -18.35 -11.81
CA ASN A 53 -15.48 -17.04 -11.14
C ASN A 53 -14.56 -17.10 -9.91
N THR A 54 -14.67 -18.16 -9.12
CA THR A 54 -13.80 -18.37 -7.95
C THR A 54 -12.35 -18.57 -8.37
N PHE A 55 -12.11 -19.37 -9.42
CA PHE A 55 -10.77 -19.55 -9.98
C PHE A 55 -10.17 -18.23 -10.46
N TYR A 56 -10.94 -17.41 -11.17
CA TYR A 56 -10.47 -16.10 -11.63
C TYR A 56 -10.21 -15.13 -10.48
N ASP A 57 -11.05 -15.10 -9.45
CA ASP A 57 -10.81 -14.26 -8.27
C ASP A 57 -9.51 -14.66 -7.55
N MET A 58 -9.22 -15.97 -7.45
CA MET A 58 -7.96 -16.48 -6.90
C MET A 58 -6.75 -16.17 -7.80
N LEU A 59 -6.91 -16.31 -9.11
CA LEU A 59 -5.87 -15.99 -10.09
C LEU A 59 -5.51 -14.50 -10.04
N ASP A 60 -6.52 -13.63 -10.07
CA ASP A 60 -6.35 -12.18 -10.02
C ASP A 60 -5.69 -11.77 -8.70
N LYS A 61 -6.06 -12.41 -7.58
CA LYS A 61 -5.39 -12.23 -6.28
C LYS A 61 -3.90 -12.59 -6.35
N GLN A 62 -3.56 -13.76 -6.88
CA GLN A 62 -2.18 -14.24 -6.90
C GLN A 62 -1.29 -13.37 -7.81
N ILE A 63 -1.83 -12.94 -8.95
CA ILE A 63 -1.13 -12.00 -9.84
C ILE A 63 -0.90 -10.67 -9.11
N ALA A 64 -1.93 -10.13 -8.47
CA ALA A 64 -1.84 -8.88 -7.74
C ALA A 64 -0.84 -8.94 -6.57
N ASP A 65 -0.86 -10.02 -5.78
CA ASP A 65 0.07 -10.27 -4.67
C ASP A 65 1.52 -10.33 -5.19
N ASN A 66 1.79 -11.09 -6.26
CA ASN A 66 3.13 -11.19 -6.86
C ASN A 66 3.63 -9.83 -7.37
N ILE A 67 2.77 -9.05 -8.00
CA ILE A 67 3.13 -7.71 -8.49
C ILE A 67 3.43 -6.78 -7.31
N ALA A 68 2.57 -6.77 -6.28
CA ALA A 68 2.74 -5.96 -5.09
C ALA A 68 4.01 -6.33 -4.31
N GLU A 69 4.35 -7.62 -4.23
CA GLU A 69 5.61 -8.09 -3.63
C GLU A 69 6.84 -7.64 -4.42
N SER A 70 6.77 -7.71 -5.76
CA SER A 70 7.88 -7.29 -6.63
C SER A 70 8.14 -5.77 -6.57
N GLY A 71 7.14 -4.97 -6.21
CA GLY A 71 7.21 -3.51 -6.14
C GLY A 71 7.33 -2.82 -7.51
N SER A 72 7.28 -3.55 -8.62
CA SER A 72 7.51 -3.05 -9.98
C SER A 72 6.42 -2.09 -10.48
N LEU A 73 5.17 -2.26 -10.02
CA LEU A 73 4.02 -1.40 -10.33
C LEU A 73 3.54 -0.59 -9.11
N SER A 74 4.38 -0.45 -8.09
CA SER A 74 4.03 0.24 -6.85
C SER A 74 3.81 1.74 -7.08
N MET A 75 2.56 2.16 -7.26
CA MET A 75 2.15 3.58 -7.21
C MET A 75 2.37 4.15 -5.79
N SER A 76 2.24 3.27 -4.82
CA SER A 76 2.34 3.53 -3.39
C SER A 76 3.73 3.97 -2.95
N GLN A 77 4.85 3.55 -3.57
CA GLN A 77 6.17 4.10 -3.22
C GLN A 77 6.26 5.62 -3.40
N ASN A 78 5.67 6.13 -4.50
CA ASN A 78 5.64 7.57 -4.77
C ASN A 78 4.62 8.28 -3.90
N LEU A 79 3.43 7.70 -3.71
CA LEU A 79 2.39 8.25 -2.83
C LEU A 79 2.88 8.33 -1.38
N PHE A 80 3.49 7.27 -0.89
CA PHE A 80 4.05 7.15 0.44
C PHE A 80 5.20 8.14 0.62
N LYS A 81 6.19 8.19 -0.29
CA LYS A 81 7.21 9.25 -0.26
C LYS A 81 6.61 10.65 -0.16
N LYS A 82 5.50 10.91 -0.86
CA LYS A 82 4.81 12.21 -0.83
C LYS A 82 4.14 12.49 0.51
N MET A 83 3.35 11.55 1.03
CA MET A 83 2.66 11.67 2.33
C MET A 83 3.65 11.85 3.50
N PHE A 84 4.74 11.08 3.52
CA PHE A 84 5.75 11.21 4.59
C PHE A 84 6.51 12.53 4.49
N LYS A 85 6.88 12.95 3.28
CA LYS A 85 7.52 14.24 3.05
C LYS A 85 6.63 15.40 3.51
N GLU A 86 5.33 15.35 3.20
CA GLU A 86 4.35 16.35 3.63
C GLU A 86 4.19 16.37 5.16
N GLN A 87 4.04 15.21 5.80
CA GLN A 87 3.93 15.11 7.25
C GLN A 87 5.18 15.62 7.99
N THR A 88 6.37 15.33 7.46
CA THR A 88 7.63 15.81 8.08
C THR A 88 7.75 17.33 7.96
N GLN A 89 7.30 17.90 6.83
CA GLN A 89 7.29 19.34 6.63
C GLN A 89 6.27 20.06 7.53
N GLU A 90 5.10 19.46 7.77
CA GLU A 90 4.12 20.02 8.71
C GLU A 90 4.61 20.02 10.16
N LEU A 91 5.27 18.95 10.60
CA LEU A 91 5.88 18.87 11.93
C LEU A 91 6.97 19.93 12.12
N GLN A 92 7.82 20.15 11.12
CA GLN A 92 8.82 21.21 11.13
C GLN A 92 8.19 22.60 11.21
N LYS A 93 7.14 22.87 10.42
CA LYS A 93 6.42 24.16 10.46
C LYS A 93 5.78 24.43 11.82
N LYS A 94 5.19 23.41 12.47
CA LYS A 94 4.63 23.54 13.83
C LYS A 94 5.70 23.88 14.86
N GLN A 95 6.82 23.15 14.87
CA GLN A 95 7.94 23.44 15.79
C GLN A 95 8.50 24.85 15.61
N ILE A 96 8.68 25.28 14.36
CA ILE A 96 9.16 26.62 14.04
C ILE A 96 8.15 27.68 14.52
N GLY A 97 6.85 27.48 14.30
CA GLY A 97 5.80 28.38 14.79
C GLY A 97 5.71 28.47 16.32
N GLU A 98 5.94 27.36 17.02
CA GLU A 98 6.00 27.33 18.50
C GLU A 98 7.22 28.08 19.04
N ILE A 99 8.38 27.98 18.38
CA ILE A 99 9.60 28.74 18.72
C ILE A 99 9.33 30.25 18.57
N TYR A 100 8.68 30.67 17.48
CA TYR A 100 8.35 32.08 17.27
C TYR A 100 7.37 32.62 18.31
N LYS A 101 6.36 31.85 18.71
CA LYS A 101 5.45 32.26 19.81
C LYS A 101 6.18 32.41 21.14
N LYS A 102 7.03 31.43 21.49
CA LYS A 102 7.78 31.43 22.75
C LYS A 102 8.74 32.61 22.87
N ASN A 103 9.34 33.03 21.76
CA ASN A 103 10.25 34.18 21.72
C ASN A 103 9.53 35.54 21.59
N SER A 104 8.22 35.56 21.35
CA SER A 104 7.41 36.80 21.32
C SER A 104 6.72 37.13 22.65
N GLU A 105 6.77 36.22 23.62
CA GLU A 105 6.26 36.39 24.98
C GLU A 105 7.36 36.78 26.00
N ILE A 106 8.57 37.08 25.51
CA ILE A 106 9.72 37.65 26.27
C ILE A 106 10.02 39.03 25.70
#